data_AF-A0A1V6HCN4-F1
#
_entry.id   AF-A0A1V6HCN4-F1
#
_cell.length_a   1.000
_cell.length_b   1.000
_cell.length_c   1.000
_cell.angle_alpha   90.00
_cell.angle_beta   90.00
_cell.angle_gamma   90.00
#
_symmetry.space_group_name_H-M   'P 1'
#
loop_
_entity.id
_entity.type
_entity.pdbx_description
1 polymer ?
#
loop_
_entity_poly.entity_id
_entity_poly.type
_entity_poly.pdbx_seq_one_letter_code
_entity_poly.pdbx_strand_id
1 'polypeptide(L)'
;MTLQRILDISDVAELNFMVEDKKFLAIGAGVNINEVITFCKRSMVRLAETLQQVGSVQIRNQITLSDIITTAVLNGGLISFLTALGSRLRLASVIGNRECKLEDCYSEHQKINIKPDELITLIIIPKLVDNEIIKSV
;
A
#
# COMPACT_ATOMS: atom_id res chain seq x y z
N MET A 1 23.61 -7.58 12.53
CA MET A 1 22.93 -8.47 11.58
C MET A 1 23.46 -8.14 10.19
N THR A 2 24.10 -9.09 9.50
CA THR A 2 24.68 -8.84 8.17
C THR A 2 23.67 -9.27 7.10
N LEU A 3 23.26 -8.36 6.23
CA LEU A 3 22.39 -8.69 5.09
C LEU A 3 23.21 -9.48 4.06
N GLN A 4 22.89 -10.75 3.87
CA GLN A 4 23.64 -11.62 2.95
C GLN A 4 23.28 -11.39 1.47
N ARG A 5 22.07 -10.88 1.19
CA ARG A 5 21.57 -10.57 -0.15
C ARG A 5 20.69 -9.33 -0.07
N ILE A 6 20.83 -8.45 -1.06
CA ILE A 6 20.01 -7.25 -1.24
C ILE A 6 19.45 -7.31 -2.65
N LEU A 7 18.15 -7.06 -2.77
CA LEU A 7 17.46 -6.87 -4.04
C LEU A 7 16.89 -5.45 -4.02
N ASP A 8 17.34 -4.61 -4.94
CA ASP A 8 16.79 -3.27 -5.15
C ASP A 8 15.88 -3.29 -6.38
N ILE A 9 14.64 -2.85 -6.20
CA ILE A 9 13.60 -2.81 -7.23
C ILE A 9 13.09 -1.38 -7.48
N SER A 10 13.79 -0.37 -6.96
CA SER A 10 13.37 1.04 -7.05
C SER A 10 13.29 1.57 -8.48
N ASP A 11 14.11 1.03 -9.39
CA ASP A 11 14.14 1.43 -10.81
C ASP A 11 13.18 0.62 -11.72
N VAL A 12 12.36 -0.27 -11.16
CA VAL A 12 11.38 -1.05 -11.95
C VAL A 12 10.18 -0.16 -12.29
N ALA A 13 10.16 0.35 -13.53
CA ALA A 13 9.14 1.27 -14.01
C ALA A 13 7.71 0.71 -13.92
N GLU A 14 7.54 -0.61 -14.10
CA GLU A 14 6.26 -1.30 -14.00
C GLU A 14 5.68 -1.32 -12.59
N LEU A 15 6.48 -0.97 -11.56
CA LEU A 15 5.99 -0.79 -10.20
C LEU A 15 5.65 0.68 -9.89
N ASN A 16 6.05 1.63 -10.74
CA ASN A 16 5.86 3.06 -10.51
C ASN A 16 4.71 3.62 -11.38
N PHE A 17 3.49 3.28 -10.99
CA PHE A 17 2.28 3.75 -11.67
C PHE A 17 1.13 3.98 -10.70
N MET A 18 0.22 4.87 -11.07
CA MET A 18 -1.09 5.00 -10.42
C MET A 18 -2.18 5.11 -11.48
N VAL A 19 -3.25 4.33 -11.30
CA VAL A 19 -4.43 4.37 -12.16
C VAL A 19 -5.67 4.47 -11.29
N GLU A 20 -6.55 5.39 -11.65
CA GLU A 20 -7.75 5.67 -10.90
C GLU A 20 -8.97 5.61 -11.81
N ASP A 21 -10.00 4.89 -11.37
CA ASP A 21 -11.32 4.90 -12.00
C ASP A 21 -12.42 5.29 -11.00
N LYS A 22 -13.68 5.05 -11.32
CA LYS A 22 -14.81 5.38 -10.42
C LYS A 22 -14.91 4.48 -9.19
N LYS A 23 -14.34 3.29 -9.23
CA LYS A 23 -14.49 2.23 -8.22
C LYS A 23 -13.23 2.03 -7.39
N PHE A 24 -12.05 2.19 -7.99
CA PHE A 24 -10.78 1.86 -7.33
C PHE A 24 -9.68 2.87 -7.67
N LEU A 25 -8.74 2.98 -6.75
CA LEU A 25 -7.40 3.50 -6.96
C LEU A 25 -6.41 2.32 -6.94
N ALA A 26 -5.69 2.11 -8.03
CA ALA A 26 -4.63 1.13 -8.16
C ALA A 26 -3.27 1.83 -8.09
N ILE A 27 -2.43 1.43 -7.14
CA ILE A 27 -1.11 1.99 -6.88
C ILE A 27 -0.07 0.89 -7.03
N GLY A 28 0.87 1.06 -7.94
CA GLY A 28 2.04 0.19 -8.06
C GLY A 28 2.91 0.26 -6.80
N ALA A 29 3.55 -0.86 -6.45
CA ALA A 29 4.32 -0.96 -5.20
C ALA A 29 5.54 -0.02 -5.14
N GLY A 30 6.01 0.50 -6.27
CA GLY A 30 7.17 1.41 -6.35
C GLY A 30 6.83 2.89 -6.14
N VAL A 31 5.55 3.25 -6.03
CA VAL A 31 5.15 4.67 -5.89
C VAL A 31 5.43 5.16 -4.47
N ASN A 32 6.16 6.27 -4.35
CA ASN A 32 6.50 6.85 -3.05
C ASN A 32 5.28 7.55 -2.41
N ILE A 33 5.30 7.69 -1.08
CA ILE A 33 4.17 8.24 -0.33
C ILE A 33 3.86 9.69 -0.72
N ASN A 34 4.87 10.51 -1.04
CA ASN A 34 4.64 11.90 -1.40
C ASN A 34 3.87 12.06 -2.72
N GLU A 35 4.13 11.16 -3.68
CA GLU A 35 3.37 11.04 -4.92
C GLU A 35 1.95 10.57 -4.66
N VAL A 36 1.76 9.53 -3.85
CA VAL A 36 0.42 9.05 -3.46
C VAL A 36 -0.39 10.15 -2.80
N ILE A 37 0.21 10.91 -1.86
CA ILE A 37 -0.46 12.07 -1.23
C ILE A 37 -0.90 13.06 -2.29
N THR A 38 0.01 13.46 -3.19
CA THR A 38 -0.26 14.48 -4.21
C THR A 38 -1.39 14.05 -5.15
N PHE A 39 -1.39 12.78 -5.57
CA PHE A 39 -2.44 12.20 -6.40
C PHE A 39 -3.80 12.19 -5.67
N CYS A 40 -3.82 11.76 -4.41
CA CYS A 40 -5.04 11.58 -3.63
C CYS A 40 -5.65 12.88 -3.08
N LYS A 41 -5.00 14.04 -3.24
CA LYS A 41 -5.43 15.33 -2.66
C LYS A 41 -6.88 15.74 -2.99
N ARG A 42 -7.46 15.22 -4.08
CA ARG A 42 -8.81 15.59 -4.52
C ARG A 42 -9.81 14.44 -4.45
N SER A 43 -9.37 13.23 -4.78
CA SER A 43 -10.27 12.07 -4.92
C SER A 43 -10.35 11.19 -3.68
N MET A 44 -9.30 11.18 -2.85
CA MET A 44 -9.23 10.37 -1.62
C MET A 44 -8.55 11.17 -0.51
N VAL A 45 -9.13 12.33 -0.18
CA VAL A 45 -8.57 13.31 0.77
C VAL A 45 -8.18 12.64 2.10
N ARG A 46 -9.02 11.73 2.61
CA ARG A 46 -8.74 11.05 3.88
C ARG A 46 -7.50 10.18 3.84
N LEU A 47 -7.27 9.46 2.74
CA LEU A 47 -6.03 8.70 2.54
C LEU A 47 -4.83 9.64 2.51
N ALA A 48 -4.94 10.77 1.79
CA ALA A 48 -3.87 11.77 1.74
C ALA A 48 -3.56 12.36 3.13
N GLU A 49 -4.57 12.68 3.94
CA GLU A 49 -4.40 13.19 5.30
C GLU A 49 -3.72 12.17 6.23
N THR A 50 -4.12 10.90 6.16
CA THR A 50 -3.47 9.83 6.94
C THR A 50 -2.01 9.67 6.54
N LEU A 51 -1.71 9.66 5.24
CA LEU A 51 -0.36 9.52 4.73
C LEU A 51 0.54 10.74 5.00
N GLN A 52 -0.03 11.94 5.19
CA GLN A 52 0.74 13.12 5.59
C GLN A 52 1.38 13.00 6.98
N GLN A 53 0.84 12.14 7.84
CA GLN A 53 1.42 11.86 9.17
C GLN A 53 2.67 10.97 9.11
N VAL A 54 2.99 10.42 7.92
CA VAL A 54 4.16 9.57 7.72
C VAL A 54 5.42 10.41 7.68
N GLY A 55 6.19 10.39 8.76
CA GLY A 55 7.56 10.93 8.79
C GLY A 55 7.73 12.35 8.23
N SER A 56 8.94 12.67 7.79
CA SER A 56 9.25 13.92 7.08
C SER A 56 9.02 13.77 5.57
N VAL A 57 9.09 14.89 4.83
CA VAL A 57 9.06 14.87 3.36
C VAL A 57 10.15 13.97 2.78
N GLN A 58 11.36 14.00 3.38
CA GLN A 58 12.49 13.17 2.96
C GLN A 58 12.18 11.68 3.08
N ILE A 59 11.57 11.26 4.21
CA ILE A 59 11.14 9.87 4.40
C ILE A 59 10.08 9.51 3.35
N ARG A 60 9.06 10.36 3.14
CA ARG A 60 7.96 10.09 2.19
C ARG A 60 8.39 10.03 0.73
N ASN A 61 9.52 10.62 0.36
CA ASN A 61 10.09 10.49 -0.98
C ASN A 61 10.87 9.19 -1.18
N GLN A 62 11.19 8.47 -0.11
CA GLN A 62 12.00 7.24 -0.15
C GLN A 62 11.17 5.97 0.10
N ILE A 63 10.09 6.06 0.88
CA ILE A 63 9.26 4.91 1.21
C ILE A 63 8.01 4.85 0.34
N THR A 64 7.51 3.64 0.14
CA THR A 64 6.32 3.32 -0.64
C THR A 64 5.15 2.91 0.25
N LEU A 65 3.94 2.85 -0.32
CA LEU A 65 2.78 2.33 0.40
C LEU A 65 2.93 0.84 0.76
N SER A 66 3.59 0.05 -0.10
CA SER A 66 3.90 -1.36 0.21
C SER A 66 4.88 -1.51 1.37
N ASP A 67 5.86 -0.61 1.52
CA ASP A 67 6.79 -0.65 2.65
C ASP A 67 6.05 -0.43 3.98
N ILE A 68 5.12 0.51 3.99
CA ILE A 68 4.28 0.78 5.17
C ILE A 68 3.39 -0.42 5.47
N ILE A 69 2.74 -0.99 4.45
CA ILE A 69 1.86 -2.15 4.60
C ILE A 69 2.63 -3.38 5.12
N THR A 70 3.83 -3.63 4.60
CA THR A 70 4.66 -4.79 4.99
C THR A 70 5.27 -4.63 6.36
N THR A 71 5.72 -3.43 6.72
CA THR A 71 6.39 -3.16 8.00
C THR A 71 5.40 -2.80 9.11
N ALA A 72 4.17 -2.42 8.77
CA ALA A 72 3.14 -1.91 9.68
C ALA A 72 3.63 -0.72 10.54
N VAL A 73 4.46 0.15 9.96
CA VAL A 73 5.15 1.26 10.68
C VAL A 73 4.26 2.46 10.97
N LEU A 74 3.16 2.63 10.24
CA LEU A 74 2.09 3.48 10.72
C LEU A 74 1.28 2.65 11.70
N ASN A 75 1.13 3.18 12.92
CA ASN A 75 0.17 2.75 13.93
C ASN A 75 -1.07 2.22 13.21
N GLY A 76 -1.61 1.07 13.65
CA GLY A 76 -2.58 0.25 12.90
C GLY A 76 -3.78 0.96 12.27
N GLY A 77 -4.02 2.25 12.54
CA GLY A 77 -5.01 3.08 11.86
C GLY A 77 -4.92 3.13 10.32
N LEU A 78 -3.75 3.20 9.67
CA LEU A 78 -3.72 3.12 8.19
C LEU A 78 -4.14 1.72 7.73
N ILE A 79 -3.59 0.68 8.35
CA ILE A 79 -3.88 -0.71 7.98
C ILE A 79 -5.36 -1.00 8.20
N SER A 80 -5.91 -0.63 9.35
CA SER A 80 -7.34 -0.72 9.67
C SER A 80 -8.20 0.07 8.69
N PHE A 81 -7.77 1.28 8.29
CA PHE A 81 -8.49 2.07 7.29
C PHE A 81 -8.52 1.37 5.92
N LEU A 82 -7.37 0.90 5.43
CA LEU A 82 -7.28 0.18 4.16
C LEU A 82 -8.05 -1.15 4.20
N THR A 83 -8.00 -1.86 5.33
CA THR A 83 -8.75 -3.09 5.56
C THR A 83 -10.25 -2.83 5.56
N ALA A 84 -10.71 -1.80 6.27
CA ALA A 84 -12.13 -1.42 6.30
C ALA A 84 -12.66 -1.01 4.92
N LEU A 85 -11.81 -0.43 4.07
CA LEU A 85 -12.14 -0.14 2.67
C LEU A 85 -12.23 -1.40 1.80
N GLY A 86 -11.83 -2.58 2.28
CA GLY A 86 -11.76 -3.80 1.48
C GLY A 86 -10.61 -3.76 0.47
N SER A 87 -9.49 -3.11 0.83
CA SER A 87 -8.31 -3.03 -0.03
C SER A 87 -7.74 -4.42 -0.33
N ARG A 88 -7.15 -4.57 -1.51
CA ARG A 88 -6.51 -5.82 -1.95
C ARG A 88 -5.07 -5.58 -2.32
N LEU A 89 -4.25 -6.61 -2.17
CA LEU A 89 -2.86 -6.66 -2.62
C LEU A 89 -2.74 -7.65 -3.77
N ARG A 90 -1.99 -7.30 -4.81
CA ARG A 90 -1.47 -8.26 -5.78
C ARG A 90 -0.07 -8.68 -5.37
N LEU A 91 0.10 -9.98 -5.25
CA LEU A 91 1.36 -10.64 -4.98
C LEU A 91 1.81 -11.36 -6.24
N ALA A 92 3.02 -11.06 -6.70
CA ALA A 92 3.61 -11.64 -7.89
C ALA A 92 4.77 -12.54 -7.53
N SER A 93 4.89 -13.65 -8.24
CA SER A 93 6.00 -14.61 -8.17
C SER A 93 6.38 -15.05 -9.59
N VAL A 94 7.46 -15.81 -9.72
CA VAL A 94 7.88 -16.36 -11.02
C VAL A 94 6.87 -17.34 -11.62
N ILE A 95 6.00 -17.93 -10.80
CA ILE A 95 4.96 -18.88 -11.23
C ILE A 95 3.61 -18.22 -11.52
N GLY A 96 3.46 -16.92 -11.24
CA GLY A 96 2.25 -16.15 -11.51
C GLY A 96 1.87 -15.20 -10.38
N ASN A 97 0.63 -14.69 -10.48
CA ASN A 97 0.11 -13.66 -9.59
C ASN A 97 -1.10 -14.17 -8.82
N ARG A 98 -1.25 -13.71 -7.58
CA ARG A 98 -2.48 -13.85 -6.80
C ARG A 98 -2.90 -12.52 -6.20
N GLU A 99 -4.18 -12.39 -5.90
CA GLU A 99 -4.70 -11.28 -5.10
C GLU A 99 -5.18 -11.80 -3.75
N CYS A 100 -4.91 -11.06 -2.67
CA CYS A 100 -5.53 -11.29 -1.36
C CYS A 100 -6.16 -9.98 -0.88
N LYS A 101 -7.26 -10.08 -0.15
CA LYS A 101 -7.75 -8.93 0.60
C LYS A 101 -6.78 -8.62 1.72
N LEU A 102 -6.61 -7.34 2.04
CA LEU A 102 -5.67 -6.90 3.06
C LEU A 102 -5.95 -7.59 4.41
N GLU A 103 -7.21 -7.78 4.79
CA GLU A 103 -7.62 -8.56 5.98
C GLU A 103 -7.07 -10.00 5.99
N ASP A 104 -7.09 -10.67 4.84
CA ASP A 104 -6.63 -12.06 4.69
C ASP A 104 -5.11 -12.15 4.50
N CYS A 105 -4.47 -11.03 4.12
CA CYS A 105 -3.03 -10.99 3.93
C CYS A 105 -2.28 -10.93 5.26
N TYR A 106 -2.89 -10.58 6.41
CA TYR A 106 -2.21 -10.59 7.71
C TYR A 106 -2.41 -11.92 8.46
N SER A 107 -1.31 -12.49 8.94
CA SER A 107 -1.32 -13.62 9.87
C SER A 107 -1.70 -13.19 11.30
N GLU A 108 -1.96 -14.16 12.18
CA GLU A 108 -2.28 -13.93 13.61
C GLU A 108 -1.26 -13.05 14.36
N HIS A 109 -0.03 -12.93 13.84
CA HIS A 109 1.05 -12.13 14.41
C HIS A 109 1.22 -10.75 13.75
N GLN A 110 0.20 -10.24 13.05
CA GLN A 110 0.24 -8.96 12.30
C GLN A 110 1.36 -8.87 11.25
N LYS A 111 1.88 -10.02 10.80
CA LYS A 111 2.81 -10.08 9.67
C LYS A 111 2.05 -10.44 8.41
N ILE A 112 2.37 -9.76 7.31
CA ILE A 112 1.82 -10.15 6.02
C ILE A 112 2.31 -11.55 5.61
N ASN A 113 1.37 -12.36 5.15
CA ASN A 113 1.54 -13.69 4.59
C ASN A 113 1.96 -13.61 3.11
N ILE A 114 3.22 -13.20 2.91
CA ILE A 114 3.94 -13.23 1.63
C ILE A 114 4.76 -14.53 1.60
N LYS A 115 4.67 -15.29 0.49
CA LYS A 115 5.55 -16.46 0.28
C LYS A 115 6.98 -16.00 0.01
N PRO A 116 8.00 -16.85 0.24
CA PRO A 116 9.40 -16.49 0.04
C PRO A 116 9.77 -15.98 -1.36
N ASP A 117 8.99 -16.32 -2.38
CA ASP A 117 9.17 -15.96 -3.79
C ASP A 117 8.17 -14.90 -4.28
N GLU A 118 7.41 -14.28 -3.37
CA GLU A 118 6.39 -13.28 -3.70
C GLU A 118 6.85 -11.85 -3.37
N LEU A 119 6.42 -10.90 -4.22
CA LEU A 119 6.53 -9.46 -4.01
C LEU A 119 5.14 -8.82 -4.10
N ILE A 120 4.88 -7.78 -3.29
CA ILE A 120 3.74 -6.91 -3.55
C ILE A 120 4.05 -6.09 -4.79
N THR A 121 3.18 -6.14 -5.79
CA THR A 121 3.33 -5.35 -7.02
C THR A 121 2.26 -4.29 -7.21
N LEU A 122 1.10 -4.47 -6.57
CA LEU A 122 -0.04 -3.56 -6.69
C LEU A 122 -0.86 -3.53 -5.41
N ILE A 123 -1.30 -2.34 -5.03
CA ILE A 123 -2.27 -2.09 -3.97
C ILE A 123 -3.54 -1.53 -4.63
N ILE A 124 -4.68 -2.16 -4.36
CA ILE A 124 -5.98 -1.80 -4.94
C ILE A 124 -6.87 -1.32 -3.81
N ILE A 125 -7.20 -0.03 -3.82
CA ILE A 125 -7.99 0.63 -2.77
C ILE A 125 -9.37 0.99 -3.34
N PRO A 126 -10.46 0.39 -2.83
CA PRO A 126 -11.81 0.78 -3.22
C PRO A 126 -12.11 2.23 -2.83
N LYS A 127 -12.88 2.90 -3.69
CA LYS A 127 -13.47 4.19 -3.39
C LYS A 127 -14.79 4.00 -2.66
N LEU A 128 -15.00 4.81 -1.63
CA LEU A 128 -16.30 4.89 -0.98
C LEU A 128 -17.32 5.45 -1.98
N VAL A 129 -18.50 4.83 -2.03
CA VAL A 129 -19.66 5.43 -2.70
C VAL A 129 -20.19 6.57 -1.83
N ASP A 130 -20.78 7.59 -2.45
CA ASP A 130 -21.34 8.73 -1.73
C ASP A 130 -22.23 8.25 -0.56
N ASN A 131 -22.01 8.82 0.63
CA ASN A 131 -22.57 8.49 1.97
C ASN A 131 -21.84 7.51 2.91
N GLU A 132 -20.72 6.89 2.54
CA GLU A 132 -19.94 6.08 3.49
C GLU A 132 -18.86 6.91 4.20
N ILE A 133 -18.84 6.87 5.54
CA ILE A 133 -17.82 7.52 6.36
C ILE A 133 -17.06 6.43 7.13
N ILE A 134 -15.81 6.18 6.75
CA ILE A 134 -14.88 5.35 7.52
C ILE A 134 -13.95 6.25 8.33
N LYS A 135 -13.92 6.03 9.66
CA LYS A 135 -12.99 6.69 10.57
C LYS A 135 -12.14 5.64 11.27
N SER A 136 -10.81 5.77 11.13
CA SER A 136 -9.91 5.18 12.13
C SER A 136 -9.95 6.05 13.39
N VAL A 137 -10.07 5.40 14.55
CA VAL A 137 -9.98 6.03 15.88
C VAL A 137 -8.53 6.37 16.19
#